data_AF-A0A0F9TGM9-F1
#
_entry.id   AF-A0A0F9TGM9-F1
#
_cell.length_a   1.000
_cell.length_b   1.000
_cell.length_c   1.000
_cell.angle_alpha   90.00
_cell.angle_beta   90.00
_cell.angle_gamma   90.00
#
_symmetry.space_group_name_H-M   'P 1'
#
loop_
_entity.id
_entity.type
_entity.pdbx_description
1 polymer ?
#
loop_
_entity_poly.entity_id
_entity_poly.type
_entity_poly.pdbx_seq_one_letter_code
_entity_poly.pdbx_strand_id
1 'polypeptide(L)'
;MTPTTALEKKADAVVKELEAAKKKELLDKTRELLKVTESKLKTLESIDENDAFPKSEREELLEEFTDRASGELEKAGREMALGLVYLSMAEIKAETSRFFPPTMKPAAVNAMVKCMVVETFAKKYVIPALAKEKLRIKQGEVQPEIMHLRIEIQRLLGELGK
;
A
#
# COMPACT_ATOMS: atom_id res chain seq x y z
N MET A 1 -40.22 -5.93 66.75
CA MET A 1 -38.75 -6.13 66.72
C MET A 1 -38.37 -6.45 65.28
N THR A 2 -37.42 -5.69 64.73
CA THR A 2 -37.09 -5.54 63.29
C THR A 2 -35.94 -6.44 62.85
N PRO A 3 -36.17 -7.49 62.05
CA PRO A 3 -35.12 -8.26 61.38
C PRO A 3 -34.72 -7.67 60.01
N THR A 4 -35.42 -6.62 59.55
CA THR A 4 -35.40 -6.13 58.17
C THR A 4 -34.08 -5.48 57.76
N THR A 5 -33.42 -4.77 58.67
CA THR A 5 -32.21 -3.97 58.37
C THR A 5 -30.95 -4.79 58.08
N ALA A 6 -30.87 -6.05 58.53
CA ALA A 6 -29.72 -6.93 58.25
C ALA A 6 -29.83 -7.64 56.90
N LEU A 7 -31.05 -7.97 56.47
CA LEU A 7 -31.34 -8.52 55.14
C LEU A 7 -31.23 -7.45 54.07
N GLU A 8 -31.75 -6.24 54.32
CA GLU A 8 -31.60 -5.08 53.43
C GLU A 8 -30.13 -4.72 53.17
N LYS A 9 -29.29 -4.67 54.23
CA LYS A 9 -27.85 -4.40 54.08
C LYS A 9 -27.10 -5.46 53.28
N LYS A 10 -27.51 -6.73 53.36
CA LYS A 10 -26.92 -7.82 52.56
C LYS A 10 -27.38 -7.75 51.10
N ALA A 11 -28.63 -7.40 50.86
CA ALA A 11 -29.14 -7.18 49.50
C ALA A 11 -28.43 -6.00 48.81
N ASP A 12 -28.25 -4.88 49.52
CA ASP A 12 -27.52 -3.71 49.01
C ASP A 12 -26.05 -4.00 48.69
N ALA A 13 -25.39 -4.84 49.50
CA ALA A 13 -24.03 -5.28 49.24
C ALA A 13 -23.92 -6.13 47.97
N VAL A 14 -24.84 -7.09 47.79
CA VAL A 14 -24.90 -7.92 46.58
C VAL A 14 -25.19 -7.08 45.34
N VAL A 15 -26.10 -6.10 45.41
CA VAL A 15 -26.40 -5.20 44.27
C VAL A 15 -25.16 -4.38 43.88
N LYS A 16 -24.43 -3.81 44.85
CA LYS A 16 -23.19 -3.06 44.58
C LYS A 16 -22.10 -3.92 43.96
N GLU A 17 -21.94 -5.16 44.43
CA GLU A 17 -20.98 -6.10 43.84
C GLU A 17 -21.36 -6.47 42.40
N LEU A 18 -22.65 -6.66 42.12
CA LEU A 18 -23.17 -6.99 40.80
C LEU A 18 -23.03 -5.80 39.82
N GLU A 19 -23.26 -4.58 40.28
CA GLU A 19 -23.02 -3.35 39.52
C GLU A 19 -21.53 -3.15 39.23
N ALA A 20 -20.65 -3.41 40.21
CA ALA A 20 -19.21 -3.34 40.02
C ALA A 20 -18.70 -4.40 39.03
N ALA A 21 -19.24 -5.62 39.09
CA ALA A 21 -18.92 -6.70 38.15
C ALA A 21 -19.35 -6.35 36.71
N LYS A 22 -20.57 -5.85 36.53
CA LYS A 22 -21.07 -5.38 35.22
C LYS A 22 -20.25 -4.23 34.66
N LYS A 23 -19.87 -3.27 35.51
CA LYS A 23 -19.01 -2.15 35.12
C LYS A 23 -17.62 -2.63 34.70
N LYS A 24 -17.05 -3.61 35.39
CA LYS A 24 -15.76 -4.22 35.02
C LYS A 24 -15.85 -4.95 33.67
N GLU A 25 -16.90 -5.74 33.45
CA GLU A 25 -17.13 -6.44 32.19
C GLU A 25 -17.27 -5.48 31.01
N LEU A 26 -18.00 -4.37 31.20
CA LEU A 26 -18.11 -3.29 30.21
C LEU A 26 -16.74 -2.68 29.88
N LEU A 27 -15.96 -2.33 30.90
CA LEU A 27 -14.60 -1.78 30.70
C LEU A 27 -13.67 -2.77 29.99
N ASP A 28 -13.78 -4.07 30.29
CA ASP A 28 -12.96 -5.09 29.64
C ASP A 28 -13.35 -5.27 28.17
N LYS A 29 -14.65 -5.25 27.83
CA LYS A 29 -15.13 -5.23 26.44
C LYS A 29 -14.68 -3.98 25.69
N THR A 30 -14.75 -2.80 26.30
CA THR A 30 -14.26 -1.55 25.69
C THR A 30 -12.75 -1.61 25.42
N ARG A 31 -11.95 -2.20 26.31
CA ARG A 31 -10.51 -2.41 26.09
C ARG A 31 -10.22 -3.36 24.94
N GLU A 32 -10.99 -4.43 24.80
CA GLU A 32 -10.86 -5.37 23.70
C GLU A 32 -11.21 -4.71 22.36
N LEU A 33 -12.33 -4.00 22.31
CA LEU A 33 -12.75 -3.25 21.13
C LEU A 33 -11.70 -2.19 20.74
N LEU A 34 -11.11 -1.49 21.71
CA LEU A 34 -10.03 -0.54 21.48
C LEU A 34 -8.83 -1.22 20.80
N LYS A 35 -8.36 -2.37 21.31
CA LYS A 35 -7.25 -3.12 20.71
C LYS A 35 -7.54 -3.54 19.27
N VAL A 36 -8.76 -4.02 18.99
CA VAL A 36 -9.16 -4.42 17.64
C VAL A 36 -9.17 -3.22 16.70
N THR A 37 -9.68 -2.08 17.18
CA THR A 37 -9.77 -0.83 16.40
C THR A 37 -8.39 -0.24 16.12
N GLU A 38 -7.50 -0.20 17.11
CA GLU A 38 -6.10 0.20 16.97
C GLU A 38 -5.34 -0.71 15.99
N SER A 39 -5.54 -2.02 16.08
CA SER A 39 -4.95 -2.97 15.14
C SER A 39 -5.42 -2.71 13.71
N LYS A 40 -6.73 -2.46 13.52
CA LYS A 40 -7.30 -2.17 12.20
C LYS A 40 -6.77 -0.85 11.64
N LEU A 41 -6.66 0.19 12.47
CA LEU A 41 -6.07 1.47 12.09
C LEU A 41 -4.62 1.28 11.62
N LYS A 42 -3.82 0.53 12.38
CA LYS A 42 -2.42 0.25 12.04
C LYS A 42 -2.29 -0.44 10.69
N THR A 43 -3.14 -1.42 10.39
CA THR A 43 -3.15 -2.12 9.09
C THR A 43 -3.42 -1.17 7.92
N LEU A 44 -4.39 -0.26 8.08
CA LEU A 44 -4.73 0.70 7.02
C LEU A 44 -3.66 1.78 6.85
N GLU A 45 -3.02 2.22 7.95
CA GLU A 45 -1.91 3.19 7.90
C GLU A 45 -0.62 2.57 7.33
N SER A 46 -0.47 1.24 7.36
CA SER A 46 0.71 0.55 6.83
C SER A 46 0.63 0.17 5.35
N ILE A 47 -0.41 0.58 4.61
CA ILE A 47 -0.56 0.27 3.18
C ILE A 47 0.61 0.87 2.39
N ASP A 48 1.34 0.01 1.67
CA ASP A 48 2.51 0.37 0.89
C ASP A 48 2.30 0.27 -0.63
N GLU A 49 3.36 0.56 -1.40
CA GLU A 49 3.33 0.45 -2.86
C GLU A 49 3.11 -0.97 -3.37
N ASN A 50 3.48 -2.02 -2.61
CA ASN A 50 3.30 -3.41 -3.00
C ASN A 50 1.85 -3.86 -2.79
N ASP A 51 1.18 -3.32 -1.76
CA ASP A 51 -0.24 -3.52 -1.54
C ASP A 51 -1.09 -2.84 -2.63
N ALA A 52 -0.67 -1.66 -3.10
CA ALA A 52 -1.38 -0.87 -4.10
C ALA A 52 -1.05 -1.29 -5.54
N PHE A 53 0.17 -1.76 -5.76
CA PHE A 53 0.66 -2.17 -7.08
C PHE A 53 1.55 -3.42 -6.94
N PRO A 54 0.96 -4.62 -6.93
CA PRO A 54 1.68 -5.87 -6.73
C PRO A 54 2.73 -6.15 -7.79
N LYS A 55 3.73 -6.97 -7.43
CA LYS A 55 4.83 -7.33 -8.34
C LYS A 55 4.33 -7.97 -9.64
N SER A 56 3.32 -8.82 -9.58
CA SER A 56 2.72 -9.45 -10.77
C SER A 56 2.15 -8.42 -11.73
N GLU A 57 1.42 -7.43 -11.22
CA GLU A 57 0.84 -6.37 -12.06
C GLU A 57 1.94 -5.46 -12.66
N ARG A 58 3.04 -5.24 -11.93
CA ARG A 58 4.21 -4.53 -12.45
C ARG A 58 4.88 -5.29 -13.60
N GLU A 59 4.97 -6.61 -13.48
CA GLU A 59 5.57 -7.49 -14.49
C GLU A 59 4.70 -7.58 -15.75
N GLU A 60 3.39 -7.74 -15.60
CA GLU A 60 2.43 -7.71 -16.71
C GLU A 60 2.46 -6.37 -17.45
N LEU A 61 2.44 -5.24 -16.71
CA LEU A 61 2.51 -3.91 -17.33
C LEU A 61 3.85 -3.68 -18.06
N LEU A 62 4.94 -4.20 -17.50
CA LEU A 62 6.25 -4.12 -18.15
C LEU A 62 6.27 -4.90 -19.47
N GLU A 63 5.69 -6.10 -19.47
CA GLU A 63 5.58 -6.95 -20.66
C GLU A 63 4.72 -6.24 -21.73
N GLU A 64 3.53 -5.77 -21.37
CA GLU A 64 2.64 -5.03 -22.29
C GLU A 64 3.28 -3.76 -22.86
N PHE A 65 3.98 -2.99 -22.01
CA PHE A 65 4.65 -1.77 -22.43
C PHE A 65 5.81 -2.07 -23.39
N THR A 66 6.58 -3.12 -23.11
CA THR A 66 7.72 -3.53 -23.95
C THR A 66 7.24 -4.07 -25.30
N ASP A 67 6.17 -4.87 -25.32
CA ASP A 67 5.57 -5.42 -26.53
C ASP A 67 4.93 -4.34 -27.40
N ARG A 68 4.17 -3.40 -26.81
CA ARG A 68 3.59 -2.29 -27.58
C ARG A 68 4.67 -1.34 -28.11
N ALA A 69 5.63 -0.96 -27.27
CA ALA A 69 6.69 -0.08 -27.70
C ALA A 69 7.57 -0.71 -28.78
N SER A 70 7.85 -2.01 -28.72
CA SER A 70 8.59 -2.69 -29.78
C SER A 70 7.83 -2.69 -31.12
N GLY A 71 6.52 -2.96 -31.12
CA GLY A 71 5.68 -2.90 -32.31
C GLY A 71 5.49 -1.48 -32.88
N GLU A 72 5.36 -0.46 -32.03
CA GLU A 72 5.26 0.94 -32.46
C GLU A 72 6.61 1.49 -32.92
N LEU A 73 7.74 1.07 -32.34
CA LEU A 73 9.09 1.43 -32.81
C LEU A 73 9.42 0.83 -34.19
N GLU A 74 8.82 -0.31 -34.52
CA GLU A 74 8.91 -0.93 -35.85
C GLU A 74 8.10 -0.14 -36.90
N LYS A 75 6.95 0.42 -36.51
CA LYS A 75 6.08 1.25 -37.39
C LYS A 75 6.51 2.71 -37.50
N ALA A 76 6.88 3.36 -36.39
CA ALA A 76 7.19 4.79 -36.30
C ALA A 76 8.64 5.12 -36.71
N GLY A 77 9.21 4.31 -37.61
CA GLY A 77 10.62 4.32 -38.00
C GLY A 77 11.32 5.68 -37.89
N ARG A 78 12.15 5.81 -36.84
CA ARG A 78 13.23 6.78 -36.60
C ARG A 78 12.96 7.88 -35.56
N GLU A 79 11.93 8.73 -35.65
CA GLU A 79 11.98 10.00 -34.88
C GLU A 79 11.62 9.92 -33.39
N MET A 80 10.51 9.27 -32.99
CA MET A 80 10.17 9.06 -31.57
C MET A 80 11.10 8.07 -30.89
N ALA A 81 11.55 7.06 -31.64
CA ALA A 81 12.60 6.14 -31.22
C ALA A 81 13.85 6.92 -30.82
N LEU A 82 14.33 7.81 -31.69
CA LEU A 82 15.49 8.65 -31.43
C LEU A 82 15.32 9.54 -30.19
N GLY A 83 14.13 10.09 -29.92
CA GLY A 83 13.88 10.94 -28.75
C GLY A 83 14.00 10.22 -27.39
N LEU A 84 13.33 9.07 -27.23
CA LEU A 84 13.41 8.23 -26.02
C LEU A 84 14.81 7.58 -25.87
N VAL A 85 15.40 7.22 -27.00
CA VAL A 85 16.74 6.63 -27.11
C VAL A 85 17.83 7.67 -26.82
N TYR A 86 17.70 8.96 -27.18
CA TYR A 86 18.71 9.97 -26.84
C TYR A 86 18.80 10.30 -25.34
N LEU A 87 17.65 10.29 -24.64
CA LEU A 87 17.59 10.53 -23.20
C LEU A 87 18.24 9.41 -22.37
N SER A 88 18.37 8.20 -22.94
CA SER A 88 18.86 7.00 -22.26
C SER A 88 20.11 6.36 -22.91
N MET A 89 20.47 6.75 -24.15
CA MET A 89 21.64 6.24 -24.88
C MET A 89 22.96 6.67 -24.27
N ALA A 90 23.05 7.85 -23.64
CA ALA A 90 24.29 8.30 -23.04
C ALA A 90 24.72 7.36 -21.90
N GLU A 91 23.77 6.89 -21.09
CA GLU A 91 24.00 5.93 -20.02
C GLU A 91 24.14 4.50 -20.58
N ILE A 92 23.28 4.12 -21.53
CA ILE A 92 23.23 2.74 -22.06
C ILE A 92 24.37 2.44 -23.04
N LYS A 93 24.93 3.40 -23.81
CA LYS A 93 26.09 3.14 -24.71
C LYS A 93 27.34 2.72 -23.93
N ALA A 94 27.54 3.28 -22.73
CA ALA A 94 28.64 2.90 -21.87
C ALA A 94 28.50 1.46 -21.38
N GLU A 95 27.26 1.00 -21.15
CA GLU A 95 26.94 -0.34 -20.67
C GLU A 95 26.90 -1.39 -21.79
N THR A 96 26.29 -1.07 -22.93
CA THR A 96 26.06 -1.99 -24.06
C THR A 96 27.32 -2.39 -24.81
N SER A 97 28.37 -1.56 -24.81
CA SER A 97 29.67 -1.93 -25.39
C SER A 97 30.37 -3.10 -24.67
N ARG A 98 29.93 -3.47 -23.46
CA ARG A 98 30.44 -4.63 -22.71
C ARG A 98 29.67 -5.92 -22.98
N PHE A 99 28.44 -5.86 -23.47
CA PHE A 99 27.54 -7.03 -23.59
C PHE A 99 27.44 -7.61 -25.00
N PHE A 100 27.88 -6.88 -26.03
CA PHE A 100 27.68 -7.29 -27.42
C PHE A 100 28.97 -7.77 -28.09
N PRO A 101 29.01 -9.01 -28.62
CA PRO A 101 30.17 -9.51 -29.36
C PRO A 101 30.39 -8.67 -30.64
N PRO A 102 31.65 -8.38 -31.01
CA PRO A 102 31.97 -7.59 -32.21
C PRO A 102 31.54 -8.26 -33.53
N THR A 103 31.14 -9.54 -33.50
CA THR A 103 30.66 -10.32 -34.65
C THR A 103 29.20 -10.07 -35.00
N MET A 104 28.48 -9.29 -34.19
CA MET A 104 27.05 -9.10 -34.37
C MET A 104 26.75 -8.01 -35.40
N LYS A 105 25.74 -8.24 -36.25
CA LYS A 105 25.35 -7.27 -37.27
C LYS A 105 24.83 -5.97 -36.62
N PRO A 106 25.23 -4.78 -37.10
CA PRO A 106 24.80 -3.50 -36.53
C PRO A 106 23.28 -3.32 -36.39
N ALA A 107 22.49 -3.91 -37.29
CA ALA A 107 21.04 -3.89 -37.21
C ALA A 107 20.48 -4.65 -35.98
N ALA A 108 21.08 -5.79 -35.63
CA ALA A 108 20.69 -6.59 -34.46
C ALA A 108 21.08 -5.89 -33.15
N VAL A 109 22.26 -5.25 -33.11
CA VAL A 109 22.70 -4.41 -31.98
C VAL A 109 21.72 -3.25 -31.79
N ASN A 110 21.35 -2.55 -32.86
CA ASN A 110 20.42 -1.43 -32.77
C ASN A 110 19.00 -1.84 -32.32
N ALA A 111 18.52 -3.02 -32.71
CA ALA A 111 17.25 -3.54 -32.23
C ALA A 111 17.30 -3.86 -30.73
N MET A 112 18.36 -4.54 -30.26
CA MET A 112 18.52 -4.84 -28.84
C MET A 112 18.69 -3.60 -27.96
N VAL A 113 19.47 -2.61 -28.41
CA VAL A 113 19.60 -1.33 -27.70
C VAL A 113 18.25 -0.64 -27.56
N LYS A 114 17.40 -0.65 -28.59
CA LYS A 114 16.05 -0.08 -28.53
C LYS A 114 15.16 -0.80 -27.50
N CYS A 115 15.16 -2.13 -27.49
CA CYS A 115 14.39 -2.90 -26.50
C CYS A 115 14.90 -2.65 -25.07
N MET A 116 16.22 -2.65 -24.86
CA MET A 116 16.82 -2.36 -23.55
C MET A 116 16.51 -0.95 -23.05
N VAL A 117 16.50 0.05 -23.94
CA VAL A 117 16.10 1.43 -23.63
C VAL A 117 14.66 1.50 -23.14
N VAL A 118 13.74 0.86 -23.86
CA VAL A 118 12.31 0.83 -23.54
C VAL A 118 12.08 0.18 -22.18
N GLU A 119 12.66 -1.00 -21.97
CA GLU A 119 12.53 -1.75 -20.72
C GLU A 119 13.11 -0.95 -19.54
N THR A 120 14.27 -0.34 -19.72
CA THR A 120 14.92 0.50 -18.69
C THR A 120 14.08 1.73 -18.38
N PHE A 121 13.51 2.38 -19.39
CA PHE A 121 12.66 3.55 -19.23
C PHE A 121 11.37 3.20 -18.46
N ALA A 122 10.73 2.09 -18.84
CA ALA A 122 9.56 1.57 -18.14
C ALA A 122 9.86 1.29 -16.66
N LYS A 123 10.95 0.57 -16.38
CA LYS A 123 11.37 0.21 -15.01
C LYS A 123 11.77 1.42 -14.16
N LYS A 124 12.49 2.39 -14.73
CA LYS A 124 13.03 3.52 -13.96
C LYS A 124 12.04 4.68 -13.78
N TYR A 125 11.14 4.91 -14.73
CA TYR A 125 10.30 6.11 -14.73
C TYR A 125 8.80 5.82 -14.71
N VAL A 126 8.33 4.90 -15.56
CA VAL A 126 6.89 4.67 -15.74
C VAL A 126 6.30 3.86 -14.59
N ILE A 127 6.86 2.69 -14.30
CA ILE A 127 6.37 1.79 -13.24
C ILE A 127 6.41 2.46 -11.86
N PRO A 128 7.50 3.17 -11.45
CA PRO A 128 7.52 3.87 -10.18
C PRO A 128 6.52 5.03 -10.09
N ALA A 129 6.30 5.77 -11.19
CA ALA A 129 5.31 6.85 -11.20
C ALA A 129 3.88 6.31 -11.04
N LEU A 130 3.56 5.21 -11.73
CA LEU A 130 2.28 4.52 -11.59
C LEU A 130 2.11 3.90 -10.20
N ALA A 131 3.16 3.33 -9.61
CA ALA A 131 3.14 2.81 -8.24
C ALA A 131 2.73 3.90 -7.24
N LYS A 132 3.35 5.08 -7.34
CA LYS A 132 3.04 6.24 -6.49
C LYS A 132 1.62 6.74 -6.68
N GLU A 133 1.15 6.82 -7.92
CA GLU A 133 -0.20 7.29 -8.20
C GLU A 133 -1.26 6.30 -7.73
N LYS A 134 -1.06 5.00 -7.94
CA LYS A 134 -1.94 3.95 -7.38
C LYS A 134 -1.95 3.96 -5.85
N LEU A 135 -0.79 4.13 -5.21
CA LEU A 135 -0.71 4.28 -3.76
C LEU A 135 -1.49 5.51 -3.30
N ARG A 136 -1.34 6.65 -3.96
CA ARG A 136 -2.07 7.89 -3.65
C ARG A 136 -3.58 7.69 -3.74
N ILE A 137 -4.06 7.01 -4.78
CA ILE A 137 -5.48 6.69 -4.95
C ILE A 137 -5.96 5.79 -3.81
N LYS A 138 -5.27 4.68 -3.55
CA LYS A 138 -5.63 3.72 -2.49
C LYS A 138 -5.62 4.37 -1.11
N GLN A 139 -4.64 5.22 -0.81
CA GLN A 139 -4.60 6.02 0.42
C GLN A 139 -5.79 6.98 0.51
N GLY A 140 -6.17 7.61 -0.60
CA GLY A 140 -7.37 8.45 -0.68
C GLY A 140 -8.67 7.69 -0.40
N GLU A 141 -8.77 6.45 -0.86
CA GLU A 141 -9.94 5.58 -0.66
C GLU A 141 -10.10 5.13 0.80
N VAL A 142 -8.99 4.80 1.48
CA VAL A 142 -9.03 4.33 2.88
C VAL A 142 -9.07 5.48 3.90
N GLN A 143 -8.79 6.73 3.48
CA GLN A 143 -8.71 7.88 4.37
C GLN A 143 -9.99 8.15 5.19
N PRO A 144 -11.22 8.02 4.64
CA PRO A 144 -12.43 8.16 5.43
C PRO A 144 -12.53 7.12 6.55
N GLU A 145 -12.14 5.88 6.27
CA GLU A 145 -12.14 4.79 7.25
C GLU A 145 -11.11 5.03 8.35
N ILE A 146 -9.90 5.47 8.00
CA ILE A 146 -8.86 5.88 8.96
C ILE A 146 -9.41 6.99 9.88
N MET A 147 -10.09 7.98 9.33
CA MET A 147 -10.70 9.06 10.11
C MET A 147 -11.76 8.53 11.09
N HIS A 148 -12.64 7.64 10.63
CA HIS A 148 -13.66 7.01 11.49
C HIS A 148 -13.03 6.19 12.61
N LEU A 149 -12.02 5.38 12.32
CA LEU A 149 -11.32 4.58 13.33
C LEU A 149 -10.61 5.45 14.37
N ARG A 150 -10.01 6.58 13.96
CA ARG A 150 -9.40 7.54 14.89
C ARG A 150 -10.43 8.18 15.82
N ILE A 151 -11.60 8.55 15.30
CA ILE A 151 -12.71 9.08 16.11
C ILE A 151 -13.20 8.03 17.10
N GLU A 152 -13.36 6.78 16.63
CA GLU A 152 -13.81 5.67 17.47
C GLU A 152 -12.80 5.35 18.58
N ILE A 153 -11.49 5.36 18.28
CA ILE A 153 -10.43 5.21 19.30
C ILE A 153 -10.53 6.30 20.36
N GLN A 154 -10.70 7.57 19.96
CA GLN A 154 -10.88 8.68 20.91
C GLN A 154 -12.13 8.50 21.78
N ARG A 155 -13.24 8.04 21.20
CA ARG A 155 -14.48 7.72 21.92
C ARG A 155 -14.25 6.62 22.97
N LEU A 156 -13.62 5.52 22.58
CA LEU A 156 -13.32 4.38 23.46
C LEU A 156 -12.32 4.74 24.57
N LEU A 157 -11.32 5.57 24.28
CA LEU A 157 -10.40 6.10 25.29
C LEU A 157 -11.14 6.96 26.32
N GLY A 158 -12.05 7.83 25.87
CA GLY A 158 -12.92 8.62 26.74
C GLY A 158 -13.82 7.77 27.66
N GLU A 159 -14.39 6.66 27.14
CA GLU A 159 -15.14 5.70 27.97
C GLU A 159 -14.28 5.00 29.03
N LEU A 160 -13.00 4.78 28.74
CA LEU A 160 -12.03 4.21 29.67
C LEU A 160 -11.44 5.24 30.65
N GLY A 161 -11.76 6.53 30.48
CA GLY A 161 -11.21 7.63 31.29
C GLY A 161 -9.74 7.93 30.99
N LYS A 162 -9.28 7.65 29.77
CA LYS A 162 -7.93 7.93 29.27
C LYS A 162 -7.90 9.12 28.32
#